data_AF-A0A1E4BC61-F1
#
_entry.id   AF-A0A1E4BC61-F1
#
_cell.length_a   1.000
_cell.length_b   1.000
_cell.length_c   1.000
_cell.angle_alpha   90.00
_cell.angle_beta   90.00
_cell.angle_gamma   90.00
#
_symmetry.space_group_name_H-M   'P 1'
#
loop_
_entity.id
_entity.type
_entity.pdbx_description
1 polymer ?
#
loop_
_entity_poly.entity_id
_entity_poly.type
_entity_poly.pdbx_seq_one_letter_code
_entity_poly.pdbx_strand_id
1 'polypeptide(L)'
;MSTDDIGADAGGAEAVPAPEAPYPAPDLTREYRTADITVQWYASRCIHSGYCARALHAVFDPRRRPWIDPTAASPDDIATTVLRCPSGALHFVRHDAGAQEQPDRPTTLTPIRNGPLYARGDIEIRALDGSVLRRDTRVSLCRCALSRQVPFCDNSCRTSNWREPVGAQNGPNGTPDPAPPINDRR
;
A
#
# COMPACT_ATOMS: atom_id res chain seq x y z
N MET A 1 69.20 9.58 -2.80
CA MET A 1 67.89 10.26 -2.93
C MET A 1 66.96 9.25 -3.59
N SER A 2 66.35 8.38 -2.78
CA SER A 2 65.38 7.39 -3.23
C SER A 2 64.02 8.05 -3.08
N THR A 3 63.32 8.28 -4.18
CA THR A 3 61.97 8.84 -4.18
C THR A 3 60.98 7.73 -3.89
N ASP A 4 60.19 7.92 -2.83
CA ASP A 4 59.05 7.09 -2.45
C ASP A 4 57.96 7.14 -3.53
N ASP A 5 57.54 5.97 -4.03
CA ASP A 5 56.33 5.81 -4.85
C ASP A 5 55.18 5.37 -3.93
N ILE A 6 54.36 6.35 -3.52
CA ILE A 6 53.09 6.12 -2.83
C ILE A 6 52.05 5.76 -3.90
N GLY A 7 51.74 4.47 -4.01
CA GLY A 7 50.64 3.97 -4.83
C GLY A 7 49.30 4.51 -4.32
N ALA A 8 48.63 5.29 -5.18
CA ALA A 8 47.27 5.75 -4.97
C ALA A 8 46.30 4.58 -5.15
N ASP A 9 45.69 4.12 -4.05
CA ASP A 9 44.61 3.15 -4.07
C ASP A 9 43.34 3.86 -4.56
N ALA A 10 42.97 3.59 -5.82
CA ALA A 10 41.74 4.06 -6.42
C ALA A 10 40.58 3.26 -5.81
N GLY A 11 39.97 3.81 -4.76
CA GLY A 11 38.73 3.30 -4.19
C GLY A 11 37.65 3.23 -5.26
N GLY A 12 37.32 2.01 -5.70
CA GLY A 12 36.16 1.74 -6.51
C GLY A 12 34.92 2.17 -5.74
N ALA A 13 34.20 3.16 -6.26
CA ALA A 13 32.89 3.51 -5.76
C ALA A 13 31.97 2.32 -6.05
N GLU A 14 31.77 1.48 -5.04
CA GLU A 14 30.73 0.47 -5.04
C GLU A 14 29.40 1.19 -5.27
N ALA A 15 28.75 0.86 -6.39
CA ALA A 15 27.47 1.45 -6.75
C ALA A 15 26.49 1.18 -5.61
N VAL A 16 26.04 2.24 -4.93
CA VAL A 16 24.98 2.13 -3.93
C VAL A 16 23.78 1.49 -4.63
N PRO A 17 23.32 0.30 -4.19
CA PRO A 17 22.17 -0.33 -4.81
C PRO A 17 20.98 0.63 -4.73
N ALA A 18 20.22 0.72 -5.82
CA ALA A 18 18.99 1.49 -5.85
C ALA A 18 18.15 1.14 -4.61
N PRO A 19 17.53 2.12 -3.94
CA PRO A 19 16.77 1.85 -2.72
C PRO A 19 15.77 0.74 -3.01
N GLU A 20 15.87 -0.36 -2.26
CA GLU A 20 14.91 -1.45 -2.35
C GLU A 20 13.51 -0.84 -2.24
N ALA A 21 12.63 -1.15 -3.20
CA ALA A 21 11.27 -0.63 -3.19
C ALA A 21 10.71 -0.81 -1.77
N PRO A 22 10.10 0.20 -1.15
CA PRO A 22 9.88 0.20 0.30
C PRO A 22 9.03 -0.96 0.82
N TYR A 23 8.36 -1.70 -0.08
CA TYR A 23 7.54 -2.87 0.20
C TYR A 23 7.80 -3.99 -0.82
N PRO A 24 8.98 -4.64 -0.85
CA PRO A 24 9.24 -5.72 -1.79
C PRO A 24 8.41 -6.93 -1.36
N ALA A 25 7.34 -7.21 -2.09
CA ALA A 25 6.49 -8.35 -1.83
C ALA A 25 6.35 -9.20 -3.10
N PRO A 26 6.42 -10.54 -2.99
CA PRO A 26 6.37 -11.44 -4.14
C PRO A 26 5.03 -11.39 -4.88
N ASP A 27 4.03 -10.71 -4.34
CA ASP A 27 2.69 -10.56 -4.91
C ASP A 27 2.51 -9.29 -5.77
N LEU A 28 3.59 -8.56 -6.07
CA LEU A 28 3.55 -7.44 -7.01
C LEU A 28 3.07 -7.93 -8.39
N THR A 29 1.91 -7.43 -8.80
CA THR A 29 1.28 -7.87 -10.06
C THR A 29 1.77 -7.09 -11.25
N ARG A 30 1.88 -5.76 -11.11
CA ARG A 30 2.34 -4.88 -12.20
C ARG A 30 2.85 -3.55 -11.68
N GLU A 31 3.81 -2.98 -12.40
CA GLU A 31 4.24 -1.59 -12.25
C GLU A 31 3.87 -0.76 -13.48
N TYR A 32 3.54 0.50 -13.26
CA TYR A 32 3.24 1.50 -14.28
C TYR A 32 4.14 2.70 -14.04
N ARG A 33 5.08 2.96 -14.94
CA ARG A 33 6.19 3.90 -14.72
C ARG A 33 6.15 5.05 -15.72
N THR A 34 6.40 6.26 -15.23
CA THR A 34 6.79 7.45 -15.99
C THR A 34 8.16 7.93 -15.52
N ALA A 35 8.63 9.07 -16.04
CA ALA A 35 9.84 9.72 -15.55
C ALA A 35 9.72 10.18 -14.08
N ASP A 36 8.51 10.56 -13.65
CA ASP A 36 8.29 11.24 -12.37
C ASP A 36 7.71 10.34 -11.28
N ILE A 37 7.00 9.26 -11.66
CA ILE A 37 6.33 8.38 -10.70
C ILE A 37 6.24 6.93 -11.21
N THR A 38 6.32 5.97 -10.31
CA THR A 38 5.93 4.58 -10.53
C THR A 38 4.75 4.22 -9.65
N VAL A 39 3.68 3.71 -10.24
CA VAL A 39 2.52 3.15 -9.52
C VAL A 39 2.65 1.63 -9.52
N GLN A 40 2.65 1.04 -8.33
CA GLN A 40 2.70 -0.40 -8.12
C GLN A 40 1.31 -0.93 -7.80
N TRP A 41 0.95 -2.08 -8.37
CA TRP A 41 -0.34 -2.72 -8.15
C TRP A 41 -0.18 -4.19 -7.73
N TYR A 42 -0.80 -4.52 -6.59
CA TYR A 42 -0.88 -5.85 -6.00
C TYR A 42 -2.32 -6.35 -6.12
N ALA A 43 -2.62 -7.07 -7.20
CA ALA A 43 -4.00 -7.43 -7.57
C ALA A 43 -4.68 -8.33 -6.54
N SER A 44 -3.94 -9.29 -5.97
CA SER A 44 -4.38 -10.16 -4.88
C SER A 44 -4.95 -9.36 -3.71
N ARG A 45 -4.34 -8.21 -3.41
CA ARG A 45 -4.66 -7.33 -2.28
C ARG A 45 -5.84 -6.40 -2.50
N CYS A 46 -6.32 -6.29 -3.73
CA CYS A 46 -7.38 -5.34 -4.05
C CYS A 46 -8.73 -5.81 -3.50
N ILE A 47 -9.21 -5.13 -2.46
CA ILE A 47 -10.58 -5.33 -1.95
C ILE A 47 -11.64 -4.56 -2.77
N HIS A 48 -11.31 -4.08 -3.97
CA HIS A 48 -12.23 -3.36 -4.85
C HIS A 48 -13.06 -2.26 -4.14
N SER A 49 -12.44 -1.54 -3.20
CA SER A 49 -13.11 -0.46 -2.46
C SER A 49 -13.58 0.66 -3.39
N GLY A 50 -12.90 0.83 -4.54
CA GLY A 50 -13.21 1.79 -5.59
C GLY A 50 -12.78 3.23 -5.27
N TYR A 51 -12.01 3.47 -4.20
CA TYR A 51 -11.52 4.82 -3.89
C TYR A 51 -10.69 5.40 -5.04
N CYS A 52 -9.76 4.62 -5.61
CA CYS A 52 -8.93 5.06 -6.72
C CYS A 52 -9.75 5.44 -7.96
N ALA A 53 -10.59 4.52 -8.43
CA ALA A 53 -11.39 4.73 -9.64
C ALA A 53 -12.42 5.86 -9.52
N ARG A 54 -12.98 6.08 -8.32
CA ARG A 54 -13.91 7.21 -8.08
C ARG A 54 -13.19 8.54 -7.92
N ALA A 55 -12.01 8.56 -7.31
CA ALA A 55 -11.27 9.80 -7.04
C ALA A 55 -10.51 10.31 -8.26
N LEU A 56 -9.91 9.43 -9.07
CA LEU A 56 -9.07 9.83 -10.20
C LEU A 56 -9.25 8.86 -11.38
N HIS A 57 -10.47 8.84 -11.92
CA HIS A 57 -10.88 7.94 -13.02
C HIS A 57 -9.99 8.04 -14.27
N ALA A 58 -9.44 9.23 -14.57
CA ALA A 58 -8.54 9.42 -15.71
C ALA A 58 -7.28 8.53 -15.61
N VAL A 59 -6.79 8.29 -14.40
CA VAL A 59 -5.66 7.40 -14.12
C VAL A 59 -6.14 5.97 -13.91
N PHE A 60 -7.14 5.77 -13.04
CA PHE A 60 -7.62 4.44 -12.61
C PHE A 60 -8.98 4.10 -13.23
N ASP A 61 -9.00 3.39 -14.35
CA ASP A 61 -10.24 2.95 -15.02
C ASP A 61 -10.27 1.42 -15.20
N PRO A 62 -11.04 0.69 -14.37
CA PRO A 62 -11.20 -0.77 -14.47
C PRO A 62 -11.70 -1.28 -15.84
N ARG A 63 -12.28 -0.40 -16.67
CA ARG A 63 -12.77 -0.75 -18.02
C ARG A 63 -11.69 -0.64 -19.08
N ARG A 64 -10.62 0.11 -18.82
CA ARG A 64 -9.51 0.32 -19.77
C ARG A 64 -8.43 -0.77 -19.63
N ARG A 65 -7.64 -0.98 -20.69
CA ARG A 65 -6.44 -1.82 -20.70
C ARG A 65 -5.29 -1.03 -21.35
N PRO A 66 -4.21 -0.71 -20.61
CA PRO A 66 -4.04 -0.88 -19.16
C PRO A 66 -5.07 -0.09 -18.33
N TRP A 67 -5.43 -0.60 -17.16
CA TRP A 67 -6.42 0.06 -16.28
C TRP A 67 -5.82 1.21 -15.44
N ILE A 68 -4.49 1.27 -15.33
CA ILE A 68 -3.73 2.36 -14.73
C ILE A 68 -2.97 3.08 -15.85
N ASP A 69 -3.17 4.39 -15.94
CA ASP A 69 -2.43 5.28 -16.83
C ASP A 69 -1.77 6.40 -16.00
N PRO A 70 -0.49 6.26 -15.66
CA PRO A 70 0.21 7.21 -14.80
C PRO A 70 0.55 8.52 -15.54
N THR A 71 0.20 8.66 -16.82
CA THR A 71 0.40 9.90 -17.59
C THR A 71 -0.81 10.83 -17.57
N ALA A 72 -1.96 10.34 -17.08
CA ALA A 72 -3.24 11.05 -17.17
C ALA A 72 -3.49 12.08 -16.05
N ALA A 73 -2.57 12.25 -15.10
CA ALA A 73 -2.64 13.24 -14.03
C ALA A 73 -1.24 13.56 -13.48
N SER A 74 -1.16 14.57 -12.60
CA SER A 74 0.09 14.92 -11.93
C SER A 74 0.56 13.80 -10.98
N PRO A 75 1.88 13.67 -10.73
CA PRO A 75 2.40 12.76 -9.71
C PRO A 75 1.80 12.98 -8.31
N ASP A 76 1.45 14.23 -7.97
CA ASP A 76 0.84 14.58 -6.68
C ASP A 76 -0.61 14.08 -6.56
N ASP A 77 -1.42 14.22 -7.62
CA ASP A 77 -2.79 13.72 -7.64
C ASP A 77 -2.83 12.19 -7.60
N ILE A 78 -1.89 11.55 -8.31
CA ILE A 78 -1.72 10.09 -8.30
C ILE A 78 -1.33 9.64 -6.89
N ALA A 79 -0.30 10.23 -6.30
CA ALA A 79 0.16 9.90 -4.94
C ALA A 79 -0.96 10.06 -3.91
N THR A 80 -1.66 11.21 -3.92
CA THR A 80 -2.80 11.49 -3.03
C THR A 80 -3.90 10.44 -3.17
N THR A 81 -4.18 10.01 -4.40
CA THR A 81 -5.20 8.99 -4.67
C THR A 81 -4.76 7.60 -4.21
N VAL A 82 -3.50 7.24 -4.44
CA VAL A 82 -2.93 5.95 -4.02
C VAL A 82 -2.95 5.79 -2.50
N LEU A 83 -2.61 6.85 -1.74
CA LEU A 83 -2.65 6.85 -0.26
C LEU A 83 -4.04 6.55 0.32
N ARG A 84 -5.11 6.74 -0.47
CA ARG A 84 -6.49 6.43 -0.07
C ARG A 84 -6.88 4.97 -0.31
N CYS A 85 -6.03 4.15 -0.92
CA CYS A 85 -6.25 2.71 -1.07
C CYS A 85 -6.23 2.04 0.31
N PRO A 86 -7.34 1.51 0.85
CA PRO A 86 -7.37 1.00 2.22
C PRO A 86 -6.56 -0.29 2.40
N SER A 87 -6.35 -1.08 1.34
CA SER A 87 -5.79 -2.43 1.46
C SER A 87 -4.31 -2.56 1.14
N GLY A 88 -3.64 -1.47 0.74
CA GLY A 88 -2.26 -1.52 0.24
C GLY A 88 -2.14 -2.19 -1.13
N ALA A 89 -3.24 -2.28 -1.87
CA ALA A 89 -3.20 -2.81 -3.24
C ALA A 89 -2.51 -1.86 -4.22
N LEU A 90 -2.39 -0.58 -3.87
CA LEU A 90 -1.71 0.43 -4.66
C LEU A 90 -0.64 1.08 -3.79
N HIS A 91 0.54 1.24 -4.36
CA HIS A 91 1.67 2.00 -3.80
C HIS A 91 2.29 2.86 -4.89
N PHE A 92 3.15 3.80 -4.52
CA PHE A 92 3.91 4.58 -5.47
C PHE A 92 5.36 4.81 -5.02
N VAL A 93 6.22 5.08 -5.99
CA VAL A 93 7.57 5.62 -5.79
C VAL A 93 7.69 6.90 -6.61
N ARG A 94 8.07 8.00 -5.97
CA ARG A 94 8.36 9.28 -6.66
C ARG A 94 9.79 9.28 -7.18
N HIS A 95 9.98 9.80 -8.39
CA HIS A 95 11.27 9.98 -9.06
C HIS A 95 11.60 11.46 -9.30
N ASP A 96 10.64 12.34 -9.05
CA ASP A 96 10.69 13.80 -9.22
C ASP A 96 11.04 14.57 -7.93
N ALA A 97 11.64 13.88 -6.96
CA ALA A 97 11.90 14.38 -5.61
C ALA A 97 10.64 14.79 -4.80
N GLY A 98 9.43 14.42 -5.26
CA GLY A 98 8.21 14.56 -4.48
C GLY A 98 8.19 13.67 -3.23
N ALA A 99 7.26 13.97 -2.31
CA ALA A 99 7.13 13.23 -1.07
C ALA A 99 6.81 11.74 -1.32
N GLN A 100 7.62 10.85 -0.74
CA GLN A 100 7.38 9.41 -0.78
C GLN A 100 6.23 9.03 0.16
N GLU A 101 5.60 7.89 -0.09
CA GLU A 101 4.65 7.31 0.84
C GLU A 101 5.29 7.07 2.23
N GLN A 102 4.65 7.58 3.28
CA GLN A 102 5.08 7.42 4.67
C GLN A 102 4.02 6.66 5.48
N PRO A 103 4.42 5.87 6.49
CA PRO A 103 3.49 5.23 7.39
C PRO A 103 2.77 6.26 8.29
N ASP A 104 1.48 6.02 8.53
CA ASP A 104 0.70 6.82 9.48
C ASP A 104 1.23 6.61 10.92
N ARG A 105 1.27 7.66 11.74
CA ARG A 105 1.66 7.59 13.16
C ARG A 105 0.64 8.33 14.03
N PRO A 106 0.10 7.71 15.09
CA PRO A 106 0.35 6.32 15.52
C PRO A 106 -0.24 5.29 14.55
N THR A 107 0.24 4.04 14.63
CA THR A 107 -0.41 2.91 13.96
C THR A 107 -1.84 2.74 14.49
N THR A 108 -2.81 2.66 13.59
CA THR A 108 -4.23 2.50 13.91
C THR A 108 -4.78 1.21 13.32
N LEU A 109 -5.67 0.55 14.07
CA LEU A 109 -6.47 -0.57 13.59
C LEU A 109 -7.95 -0.21 13.75
N THR A 110 -8.72 -0.30 12.66
CA THR A 110 -10.13 0.08 12.61
C THR A 110 -10.95 -1.07 12.05
N PRO A 111 -11.83 -1.70 12.86
CA PRO A 111 -12.72 -2.74 12.35
C PRO A 111 -13.85 -2.09 11.53
N ILE A 112 -14.04 -2.56 10.29
CA ILE A 112 -15.17 -2.16 9.46
C ILE A 112 -16.34 -3.09 9.71
N ARG A 113 -17.55 -2.56 9.90
CA ARG A 113 -18.75 -3.36 10.15
C ARG A 113 -18.93 -4.43 9.08
N ASN A 114 -19.15 -5.67 9.52
CA ASN A 114 -19.28 -6.84 8.64
C ASN A 114 -18.16 -6.95 7.58
N GLY A 115 -16.98 -6.47 7.94
CA GLY A 115 -15.91 -6.12 7.02
C GLY A 115 -14.50 -6.39 7.55
N PRO A 116 -13.49 -5.99 6.77
CA PRO A 116 -12.08 -6.14 7.14
C PRO A 116 -11.72 -5.40 8.43
N LEU A 117 -10.58 -5.76 9.00
CA LEU A 117 -9.83 -4.90 9.91
C LEU A 117 -8.85 -4.07 9.07
N TYR A 118 -9.07 -2.75 8.98
CA TYR A 118 -8.09 -1.87 8.35
C TYR A 118 -6.96 -1.60 9.35
N ALA A 119 -5.72 -1.77 8.92
CA ALA A 119 -4.55 -1.30 9.66
C ALA A 119 -3.85 -0.23 8.81
N ARG A 120 -3.47 0.87 9.46
CA ARG A 120 -2.71 1.98 8.87
C ARG A 120 -1.58 2.37 9.81
N GLY A 121 -0.35 2.36 9.34
CA GLY A 121 0.82 2.75 10.12
C GLY A 121 2.08 2.08 9.65
N ASP A 122 3.05 1.88 10.54
CA ASP A 122 4.25 1.08 10.26
C ASP A 122 3.94 -0.38 10.56
N ILE A 123 3.70 -1.19 9.52
CA ILE A 123 3.10 -2.52 9.63
C ILE A 123 4.07 -3.58 9.14
N GLU A 124 4.35 -4.57 10.00
CA GLU A 124 5.02 -5.81 9.63
C GLU A 124 4.13 -7.00 9.98
N ILE A 125 3.94 -7.89 9.01
CA ILE A 125 3.10 -9.08 9.11
C ILE A 125 4.01 -10.28 8.98
N ARG A 126 3.93 -11.20 9.95
CA ARG A 126 4.79 -12.37 10.04
C ARG A 126 3.99 -13.66 9.90
N ALA A 127 4.63 -14.67 9.33
CA ALA A 127 4.13 -16.04 9.33
C ALA A 127 4.38 -16.70 10.70
N LEU A 128 3.82 -17.90 10.88
CA LEU A 128 3.97 -18.67 12.13
C LEU A 128 5.42 -19.10 12.39
N ASP A 129 6.24 -19.24 11.35
CA ASP A 129 7.68 -19.53 11.45
C ASP A 129 8.53 -18.28 11.77
N GLY A 130 7.88 -17.12 11.93
CA GLY A 130 8.53 -15.84 12.20
C GLY A 130 9.04 -15.10 10.97
N SER A 131 8.98 -15.69 9.77
CA SER A 131 9.35 -15.02 8.52
C SER A 131 8.43 -13.84 8.23
N VAL A 132 8.97 -12.79 7.59
CA VAL A 132 8.19 -11.60 7.22
C VAL A 132 7.37 -11.91 5.97
N LEU A 133 6.05 -11.94 6.13
CA LEU A 133 5.11 -12.05 5.02
C LEU A 133 5.01 -10.75 4.24
N ARG A 134 4.95 -9.61 4.94
CA ARG A 134 4.84 -8.30 4.31
C ARG A 134 5.20 -7.17 5.26
N ARG A 135 5.80 -6.12 4.72
CA ARG A 135 5.83 -4.78 5.31
C ARG A 135 4.94 -3.86 4.50
N ASP A 136 4.23 -2.93 5.15
CA ASP A 136 3.27 -2.07 4.48
C ASP A 136 2.96 -0.80 5.30
N THR A 137 2.40 0.23 4.66
CA THR A 137 1.80 1.38 5.34
C THR A 137 0.32 1.17 5.65
N ARG A 138 -0.33 0.25 4.92
CA ARG A 138 -1.77 0.01 5.02
C ARG A 138 -2.16 -1.37 4.53
N VAL A 139 -2.97 -2.06 5.32
CA VAL A 139 -3.49 -3.38 4.94
C VAL A 139 -4.94 -3.54 5.34
N SER A 140 -5.66 -4.35 4.58
CA SER A 140 -6.95 -4.91 4.99
C SER A 140 -6.73 -6.35 5.44
N LEU A 141 -6.95 -6.62 6.72
CA LEU A 141 -6.82 -7.95 7.30
C LEU A 141 -8.18 -8.66 7.36
N CYS A 142 -8.14 -9.97 7.17
CA CYS A 142 -9.32 -10.82 7.28
C CYS A 142 -9.82 -10.86 8.73
N ARG A 143 -11.12 -10.68 8.91
CA ARG A 143 -11.79 -10.79 10.22
C ARG A 143 -12.88 -11.87 10.26
N CYS A 144 -13.35 -12.31 9.09
CA CYS A 144 -14.43 -13.28 8.97
C CYS A 144 -13.95 -14.74 8.87
N ALA A 145 -12.64 -14.98 8.79
CA ALA A 145 -12.03 -16.29 8.54
C ALA A 145 -12.40 -16.99 7.22
N LEU A 146 -13.06 -16.29 6.29
CA LEU A 146 -13.49 -16.84 4.99
C LEU A 146 -12.55 -16.46 3.83
N SER A 147 -11.52 -15.65 4.08
CA SER A 147 -10.61 -15.20 3.02
C SER A 147 -9.83 -16.37 2.41
N ARG A 148 -9.63 -16.34 1.10
CA ARG A 148 -8.72 -17.27 0.40
C ARG A 148 -7.28 -16.79 0.37
N GLN A 149 -6.99 -15.66 1.02
CA GLN A 149 -5.68 -15.01 1.06
C GLN A 149 -5.26 -14.62 2.48
N VAL A 150 -5.67 -15.40 3.48
CA VAL A 150 -5.33 -15.18 4.91
C VAL A 150 -3.82 -14.94 5.04
N PRO A 151 -3.37 -13.90 5.77
CA PRO A 151 -4.13 -13.07 6.71
C PRO A 151 -4.90 -11.89 6.09
N PHE A 152 -4.86 -11.72 4.77
CA PHE A 152 -5.41 -10.55 4.09
C PHE A 152 -6.89 -10.71 3.76
N CYS A 153 -7.62 -9.60 3.70
CA CYS A 153 -9.02 -9.59 3.29
C CYS A 153 -9.14 -9.64 1.76
N ASP A 154 -10.01 -10.49 1.25
CA ASP A 154 -10.40 -10.60 -0.17
C ASP A 154 -11.90 -10.30 -0.40
N ASN A 155 -12.55 -9.65 0.58
CA ASN A 155 -14.00 -9.42 0.65
C ASN A 155 -14.90 -10.66 0.76
N SER A 156 -14.37 -11.85 1.09
CA SER A 156 -15.23 -13.03 1.32
C SER A 156 -16.32 -12.81 2.39
N CYS A 157 -16.13 -11.87 3.33
CA CYS A 157 -17.19 -11.45 4.26
C CYS A 157 -18.43 -10.87 3.56
N ARG A 158 -18.25 -10.11 2.48
CA ARG A 158 -19.35 -9.47 1.73
C ARG A 158 -20.12 -10.49 0.92
N THR A 159 -19.42 -11.41 0.25
CA THR A 159 -20.04 -12.45 -0.59
C THR A 159 -20.80 -13.49 0.23
N SER A 160 -20.34 -13.76 1.46
CA SER A 160 -20.96 -14.75 2.35
C SER A 160 -21.95 -14.14 3.35
N ASN A 161 -22.27 -12.83 3.23
CA ASN A 161 -23.13 -12.11 4.16
C ASN A 161 -22.73 -12.31 5.64
N TRP A 162 -21.42 -12.36 5.89
CA TRP A 162 -20.90 -12.57 7.23
C TRP A 162 -21.28 -11.39 8.13
N ARG A 163 -21.77 -11.70 9.33
CA ARG A 163 -22.08 -10.71 10.36
C ARG A 163 -21.11 -10.85 11.49
N GLU A 164 -20.55 -9.73 11.92
CA GLU A 164 -19.69 -9.72 13.09
C GLU A 164 -20.49 -10.08 14.36
N PRO A 165 -19.91 -10.84 15.30
CA PRO A 165 -20.53 -11.04 16.60
C PRO A 165 -20.79 -9.69 17.29
N VAL A 166 -21.96 -9.56 17.93
CA VAL A 166 -22.36 -8.35 18.66
C VAL A 166 -21.33 -8.07 19.77
N GLY A 167 -20.73 -6.87 19.78
CA GLY A 167 -19.83 -6.42 20.86
C GLY A 167 -18.54 -5.72 20.42
N ALA A 168 -18.16 -5.75 19.14
CA ALA A 168 -16.91 -5.12 18.68
C ALA A 168 -17.02 -3.61 18.37
N GLN A 169 -18.22 -3.03 18.42
CA GLN A 169 -18.55 -1.72 17.83
C GLN A 169 -19.49 -0.91 18.72
N ASN A 170 -19.12 -0.59 19.96
CA ASN A 170 -19.91 0.34 20.78
C ASN A 170 -19.61 1.79 20.37
N GLY A 171 -20.06 2.18 19.17
CA GLY A 171 -20.35 3.58 18.79
C GLY A 171 -21.87 3.77 18.79
N PRO A 172 -22.40 5.01 18.99
CA PRO A 172 -23.83 5.24 19.01
C PRO A 172 -24.47 4.73 17.71
N ASN A 173 -25.56 3.97 17.86
CA ASN A 173 -26.34 3.41 16.75
C ASN A 173 -26.61 4.51 15.70
N GLY A 174 -26.03 4.37 14.50
CA GLY A 174 -26.26 5.29 13.39
C GLY A 174 -25.04 6.04 12.85
N THR A 175 -23.85 5.92 13.45
CA THR A 175 -22.63 6.44 12.80
C THR A 175 -22.28 5.57 11.58
N PRO A 176 -22.13 6.15 10.37
CA PRO A 176 -21.56 5.45 9.22
C PRO A 176 -20.22 4.82 9.60
N ASP A 177 -19.87 3.69 8.97
CA ASP A 177 -18.51 3.15 9.11
C ASP A 177 -17.52 4.29 8.87
N PRO A 178 -16.49 4.45 9.71
CA PRO A 178 -15.51 5.48 9.48
C PRO A 178 -14.95 5.28 8.07
N ALA A 179 -14.95 6.36 7.28
CA ALA A 179 -14.12 6.38 6.09
C ALA A 179 -12.71 5.94 6.53
N PRO A 180 -11.99 5.13 5.73
CA PRO A 180 -10.62 4.77 6.06
C PRO A 180 -9.88 6.08 6.38
N PRO A 181 -9.26 6.21 7.57
CA PRO A 181 -8.77 7.50 8.02
C PRO A 181 -7.77 8.01 6.99
N ILE A 182 -8.13 9.10 6.30
CA ILE A 182 -7.24 9.79 5.38
C ILE A 182 -6.46 10.75 6.27
N ASN A 183 -5.16 10.49 6.43
CA ASN A 183 -4.29 11.41 7.13
C ASN A 183 -4.05 12.61 6.20
N ASP A 184 -4.95 13.59 6.21
CA ASP A 184 -4.85 14.85 5.45
C ASP A 184 -3.80 15.83 6.05
N ARG A 185 -2.75 15.31 6.71
CA ARG A 185 -1.66 16.15 7.21
C ARG A 185 -0.77 16.57 6.03
N ARG A 186 -1.10 17.72 5.46
CA ARG A 186 -0.14 18.60 4.75
C ARG A 186 0.90 19.14 5.72
#